data_AF-A0A8H3YRH0-F1
#
_entry.id   AF-A0A8H3YRH0-F1
#
_cell.length_a   1.000
_cell.length_b   1.000
_cell.length_c   1.000
_cell.angle_alpha   90.00
_cell.angle_beta   90.00
_cell.angle_gamma   90.00
#
_symmetry.space_group_name_H-M   'P 1'
#
loop_
_entity.id
_entity.type
_entity.pdbx_description
1 polymer ?
#
loop_
_entity_poly.entity_id
_entity_poly.type
_entity_poly.pdbx_seq_one_letter_code
_entity_poly.pdbx_strand_id
1 'polypeptide(L)'
;MKTTLLAVGLSVCGFAFGAVFSRPIGGYADGSFASPGQLVKPKFRYWLPDASVDPDLITDDIRQLGERGVGGTELLNYFRFPATGVTPSNWTIFGYGEPGYKDIVKVILKAHKAAGMLFDFAGSENGCVPAEKDNPALAWELVPVNITINGTFTGTVPGWGKDSLVSVVTYAVTNVSKAGPRSLGPFGVGRTFPAYTISNASLTDVTSLVQGNGTISVTPVQVPGAQYYGLSAFYTRQLLGRE
;
A
#
# COMPACT_ATOMS: atom_id res chain seq x y z
N MET A 1 -67.18 -45.73 29.02
CA MET A 1 -66.30 -45.05 28.04
C MET A 1 -65.20 -44.34 28.81
N LYS A 2 -63.95 -44.53 28.39
CA LYS A 2 -62.75 -43.89 28.95
C LYS A 2 -62.73 -42.42 28.55
N THR A 3 -62.31 -41.53 29.45
CA THR A 3 -61.53 -40.36 29.04
C THR A 3 -60.37 -40.16 29.99
N THR A 4 -59.21 -40.49 29.43
CA THR A 4 -57.85 -40.31 29.89
C THR A 4 -57.51 -38.83 30.01
N LEU A 5 -56.95 -38.38 31.15
CA LEU A 5 -56.20 -37.13 31.19
C LEU A 5 -54.73 -37.47 30.97
N LEU A 6 -54.22 -37.12 29.79
CA LEU A 6 -52.84 -37.33 29.37
C LEU A 6 -51.98 -36.21 29.95
N ALA A 7 -51.15 -36.51 30.94
CA ALA A 7 -50.08 -35.62 31.39
C ALA A 7 -48.93 -35.70 30.36
N VAL A 8 -48.88 -34.73 29.45
CA VAL A 8 -47.74 -34.56 28.55
C VAL A 8 -46.67 -33.78 29.29
N GLY A 9 -45.70 -34.51 29.85
CA GLY A 9 -44.44 -33.93 30.28
C GLY A 9 -43.64 -33.51 29.05
N LEU A 10 -43.61 -32.20 28.76
CA LEU A 10 -42.58 -31.65 27.89
C LEU A 10 -41.33 -31.42 28.74
N SER A 11 -40.39 -32.36 28.64
CA SER A 11 -38.99 -32.14 28.98
C SER A 11 -38.48 -31.01 28.08
N VAL A 12 -38.33 -29.82 28.64
CA VAL A 12 -37.52 -28.79 28.00
C VAL A 12 -36.08 -29.15 28.33
N CYS A 13 -35.41 -29.83 27.40
CA CYS A 13 -33.96 -29.84 27.33
C CYS A 13 -33.52 -28.37 27.39
N GLY A 14 -32.97 -27.96 28.52
CA GLY A 14 -32.27 -26.70 28.66
C GLY A 14 -31.05 -26.72 27.75
N PHE A 15 -31.23 -26.37 26.49
CA PHE A 15 -30.15 -25.81 25.71
C PHE A 15 -29.85 -24.46 26.34
N ALA A 16 -28.89 -24.47 27.26
CA ALA A 16 -28.09 -23.28 27.49
C ALA A 16 -27.42 -22.97 26.15
N PHE A 17 -28.11 -22.21 25.29
CA PHE A 17 -27.43 -21.31 24.40
C PHE A 17 -26.68 -20.36 25.32
N GLY A 18 -25.45 -20.75 25.67
CA GLY A 18 -24.44 -19.78 26.00
C GLY A 18 -24.41 -18.85 24.80
N ALA A 19 -25.07 -17.70 24.93
CA ALA A 19 -24.92 -16.64 23.97
C ALA A 19 -23.42 -16.36 23.93
N VAL A 20 -22.77 -16.87 22.89
CA VAL A 20 -21.50 -16.33 22.46
C VAL A 20 -21.86 -14.91 22.04
N PHE A 21 -21.87 -14.00 23.01
CA PHE A 21 -21.76 -12.59 22.73
C PHE A 21 -20.38 -12.45 22.09
N SER A 22 -20.34 -12.60 20.76
CA SER A 22 -19.27 -12.05 19.96
C SER A 22 -19.16 -10.61 20.43
N ARG A 23 -18.16 -10.31 21.25
CA ARG A 23 -17.85 -8.95 21.63
C ARG A 23 -17.64 -8.22 20.32
N PRO A 24 -18.53 -7.31 19.93
CA PRO A 24 -18.38 -6.64 18.67
C PRO A 24 -17.09 -5.85 18.73
N ILE A 25 -16.26 -5.96 17.70
CA ILE A 25 -15.06 -5.14 17.57
C ILE A 25 -15.53 -3.67 17.67
N GLY A 26 -15.08 -2.95 18.71
CA GLY A 26 -15.46 -1.55 18.94
C GLY A 26 -16.61 -1.29 19.94
N GLY A 27 -17.17 -2.31 20.61
CA GLY A 27 -18.12 -2.10 21.72
C GLY A 27 -19.56 -1.72 21.33
N TYR A 28 -19.90 -1.79 20.04
CA TYR A 28 -21.26 -1.52 19.54
C TYR A 28 -22.03 -2.81 19.31
N ALA A 29 -23.19 -3.00 19.94
CA ALA A 29 -24.04 -4.16 19.70
C ALA A 29 -24.55 -4.22 18.25
N ASP A 30 -24.77 -5.44 17.73
CA ASP A 30 -25.29 -5.69 16.38
C ASP A 30 -26.75 -5.23 16.19
N GLY A 31 -27.46 -4.96 17.28
CA GLY A 31 -28.86 -4.54 17.28
C GLY A 31 -29.81 -5.68 16.88
N SER A 32 -30.91 -5.34 16.21
CA SER A 32 -31.94 -6.26 15.73
C SER A 32 -32.30 -5.97 14.28
N PHE A 33 -33.08 -6.83 13.62
CA PHE A 33 -33.54 -6.57 12.26
C PHE A 33 -34.37 -5.27 12.15
N ALA A 34 -35.24 -4.99 13.12
CA ALA A 34 -36.07 -3.78 13.14
C ALA A 34 -35.30 -2.52 13.59
N SER A 35 -34.20 -2.70 14.34
CA SER A 35 -33.32 -1.61 14.79
C SER A 35 -31.87 -2.08 14.71
N PRO A 36 -31.26 -2.01 13.51
CA PRO A 36 -29.90 -2.50 13.29
C PRO A 36 -28.89 -1.69 14.09
N GLY A 37 -27.89 -2.38 14.64
CA GLY A 37 -26.78 -1.77 15.36
C GLY A 37 -25.85 -0.97 14.44
N GLN A 38 -24.98 -0.14 15.02
CA GLN A 38 -24.14 0.76 14.23
C GLN A 38 -23.16 0.05 13.30
N LEU A 39 -22.70 -1.16 13.66
CA LEU A 39 -21.72 -1.90 12.87
C LEU A 39 -22.29 -2.45 11.55
N VAL A 40 -23.60 -2.71 11.51
CA VAL A 40 -24.28 -3.33 10.35
C VAL A 40 -24.97 -2.31 9.44
N LYS A 41 -25.01 -1.03 9.85
CA LYS A 41 -25.51 0.06 9.01
C LYS A 41 -24.53 0.39 7.88
N PRO A 42 -25.02 0.91 6.74
CA PRO A 42 -24.17 1.27 5.61
C PRO A 42 -23.17 2.37 6.01
N LYS A 43 -22.00 2.33 5.37
CA LYS A 43 -20.91 3.29 5.56
C LYS A 43 -20.51 3.86 4.21
N PHE A 44 -20.09 5.12 4.20
CA PHE A 44 -19.68 5.80 2.97
C PHE A 44 -18.30 6.42 3.11
N ARG A 45 -17.60 6.55 1.98
CA ARG A 45 -16.38 7.35 1.93
C ARG A 45 -16.76 8.81 1.73
N TYR A 46 -16.30 9.68 2.62
CA TYR A 46 -16.53 11.12 2.58
C TYR A 46 -15.28 11.83 2.08
N TRP A 47 -15.35 12.41 0.88
CA TRP A 47 -14.19 12.98 0.20
C TRP A 47 -14.04 14.44 0.59
N LEU A 48 -12.96 14.77 1.30
CA LEU A 48 -12.65 16.14 1.68
C LEU A 48 -11.87 16.81 0.52
N PRO A 49 -12.45 17.79 -0.18
CA PRO A 49 -11.81 18.43 -1.33
C PRO A 49 -10.68 19.39 -0.90
N ASP A 50 -10.89 20.11 0.20
CA ASP A 50 -9.93 21.02 0.85
C ASP A 50 -10.33 21.14 2.34
N ALA A 51 -9.41 21.53 3.23
CA ALA A 51 -9.73 21.79 4.62
C ALA A 51 -10.31 23.21 4.89
N SER A 52 -10.40 24.07 3.87
CA SER A 52 -11.05 25.40 3.98
C SER A 52 -12.57 25.38 3.85
N VAL A 53 -13.15 24.20 3.62
CA VAL A 53 -14.60 23.95 3.60
C VAL A 53 -15.29 24.48 4.85
N ASP A 54 -16.54 24.94 4.66
CA ASP A 54 -17.36 25.48 5.74
C ASP A 54 -17.63 24.41 6.82
N PRO A 55 -17.20 24.63 8.08
CA PRO A 55 -17.46 23.71 9.19
C PRO A 55 -18.94 23.40 9.42
N ASP A 56 -19.83 24.37 9.18
CA ASP A 56 -21.26 24.21 9.43
C ASP A 56 -21.90 23.32 8.37
N LEU A 57 -21.47 23.43 7.10
CA LEU A 57 -21.94 22.56 6.02
C LEU A 57 -21.55 21.09 6.26
N ILE A 58 -20.31 20.82 6.67
CA ILE A 58 -19.88 19.45 6.98
C ILE A 58 -20.62 18.89 8.20
N THR A 59 -20.81 19.73 9.21
CA THR A 59 -21.57 19.33 10.41
C THR A 59 -22.99 18.95 10.03
N ASP A 60 -23.63 19.73 9.15
CA ASP A 60 -24.97 19.47 8.65
C ASP A 60 -25.03 18.21 7.78
N ASP A 61 -24.08 18.00 6.88
CA ASP A 61 -23.97 16.78 6.06
C ASP A 61 -23.92 15.52 6.94
N ILE A 62 -23.06 15.51 7.96
CA ILE A 62 -22.90 14.36 8.86
C ILE A 62 -24.17 14.14 9.69
N ARG A 63 -24.79 15.21 10.21
CA ARG A 63 -26.09 15.14 10.91
C ARG A 63 -27.14 14.49 10.02
N GLN A 64 -27.25 14.97 8.78
CA GLN A 64 -28.18 14.51 7.77
C GLN A 64 -27.97 13.04 7.38
N LEU A 65 -26.73 12.56 7.33
CA LEU A 65 -26.42 11.15 7.12
C LEU A 65 -26.88 10.30 8.31
N GLY A 66 -26.61 10.75 9.54
CA GLY A 66 -27.04 10.06 10.76
C GLY A 66 -28.55 9.90 10.85
N GLU A 67 -29.30 10.96 10.55
CA GLU A 67 -30.78 10.95 10.51
C GLU A 67 -31.35 9.98 9.47
N ARG A 68 -30.62 9.73 8.38
CA ARG A 68 -31.00 8.78 7.32
C ARG A 68 -30.53 7.35 7.57
N GLY A 69 -29.98 7.07 8.75
CA GLY A 69 -29.60 5.72 9.16
C GLY A 69 -28.22 5.26 8.67
N VAL A 70 -27.34 6.19 8.28
CA VAL A 70 -25.94 5.87 7.98
C VAL A 70 -25.20 5.51 9.26
N GLY A 71 -24.40 4.45 9.21
CA GLY A 71 -23.66 3.92 10.35
C GLY A 71 -22.33 4.63 10.60
N GLY A 72 -21.75 5.23 9.56
CA GLY A 72 -20.49 5.96 9.67
C GLY A 72 -19.95 6.44 8.33
N THR A 73 -18.87 7.23 8.39
CA THR A 73 -18.10 7.59 7.20
C THR A 73 -16.61 7.33 7.38
N GLU A 74 -15.92 7.07 6.27
CA GLU A 74 -14.47 7.08 6.17
C GLU A 74 -14.04 8.40 5.52
N LEU A 75 -13.32 9.25 6.25
CA LEU A 75 -12.78 10.49 5.70
C LEU A 75 -11.62 10.16 4.76
N LEU A 76 -11.77 10.53 3.49
CA LEU A 76 -10.70 10.50 2.49
C LEU A 76 -10.23 11.92 2.20
N ASN A 77 -8.96 12.18 2.49
CA ASN A 77 -8.30 13.41 2.10
C ASN A 77 -8.05 13.33 0.60
N TYR A 78 -8.77 14.12 -0.20
CA TYR A 78 -8.71 14.02 -1.66
C TYR A 78 -8.16 15.31 -2.25
N PHE A 79 -6.91 15.59 -1.93
CA PHE A 79 -6.22 16.78 -2.44
C PHE A 79 -5.68 16.49 -3.84
N ARG A 80 -6.31 17.06 -4.87
CA ARG A 80 -5.76 17.14 -6.24
C ARG A 80 -5.62 15.81 -7.02
N PHE A 81 -6.60 14.90 -6.93
CA PHE A 81 -6.65 13.71 -7.80
C PHE A 81 -7.89 13.74 -8.74
N PRO A 82 -7.77 13.28 -9.99
CA PRO A 82 -7.09 14.01 -11.05
C PRO A 82 -7.86 15.25 -11.54
N ALA A 83 -7.12 16.30 -11.93
CA ALA A 83 -7.52 17.35 -12.90
C ALA A 83 -8.79 18.20 -12.67
N THR A 84 -9.48 18.15 -11.52
CA THR A 84 -10.64 19.02 -11.24
C THR A 84 -10.28 20.44 -10.81
N GLY A 85 -8.99 20.75 -10.61
CA GLY A 85 -8.51 22.12 -10.41
C GLY A 85 -8.71 22.71 -9.01
N VAL A 86 -9.23 21.96 -8.04
CA VAL A 86 -9.35 22.44 -6.65
C VAL A 86 -8.06 22.10 -5.91
N THR A 87 -7.12 23.04 -5.92
CA THR A 87 -6.01 23.05 -4.96
C THR A 87 -6.55 23.50 -3.61
N PRO A 88 -6.01 23.00 -2.48
CA PRO A 88 -6.14 23.67 -1.21
C PRO A 88 -5.93 25.16 -1.37
N SER A 89 -6.88 25.93 -0.87
CA SER A 89 -6.88 27.39 -0.99
C SER A 89 -5.58 28.00 -0.45
N ASN A 90 -5.00 27.36 0.57
CA ASN A 90 -3.67 27.63 1.09
C ASN A 90 -3.06 26.38 1.74
N TRP A 91 -2.00 25.83 1.14
CA TRP A 91 -1.34 24.62 1.62
C TRP A 91 -0.70 24.75 3.00
N THR A 92 -0.25 25.93 3.40
CA THR A 92 0.37 26.17 4.72
C THR A 92 -0.66 26.18 5.85
N ILE A 93 -1.95 26.39 5.53
CA ILE A 93 -3.03 26.45 6.53
C ILE A 93 -3.88 25.18 6.46
N PHE A 94 -4.26 24.77 5.26
CA PHE A 94 -5.25 23.73 4.97
C PHE A 94 -4.63 22.43 4.44
N GLY A 95 -3.31 22.41 4.25
CA GLY A 95 -2.58 21.19 3.90
C GLY A 95 -2.70 20.11 4.98
N TYR A 96 -2.47 18.86 4.58
CA TYR A 96 -2.54 17.72 5.49
C TYR A 96 -1.66 17.94 6.74
N GLY A 97 -2.24 17.82 7.93
CA GLY A 97 -1.55 17.99 9.22
C GLY A 97 -1.38 19.45 9.70
N GLU A 98 -1.66 20.43 8.85
CA GLU A 98 -1.56 21.86 9.18
C GLU A 98 -2.68 22.33 10.13
N PRO A 99 -2.58 23.52 10.74
CA PRO A 99 -3.56 23.99 11.72
C PRO A 99 -5.03 23.94 11.27
N GLY A 100 -5.35 24.47 10.07
CA GLY A 100 -6.71 24.47 9.54
C GLY A 100 -7.23 23.06 9.25
N TYR A 101 -6.35 22.18 8.78
CA TYR A 101 -6.66 20.76 8.62
C TYR A 101 -7.03 20.08 9.95
N LYS A 102 -6.23 20.30 10.99
CA LYS A 102 -6.52 19.75 12.33
C LYS A 102 -7.85 20.27 12.86
N ASP A 103 -8.20 21.51 12.56
CA ASP A 103 -9.46 22.10 13.04
C ASP A 103 -10.67 21.52 12.31
N ILE A 104 -10.63 21.33 10.99
CA ILE A 104 -11.75 20.70 10.28
C ILE A 104 -11.91 19.23 10.67
N VAL A 105 -10.83 18.48 10.89
CA VAL A 105 -10.91 17.10 11.38
C VAL A 105 -11.56 17.03 12.77
N LYS A 106 -11.26 17.99 13.67
CA LYS A 106 -11.97 18.09 14.96
C LYS A 106 -13.47 18.36 14.79
N VAL A 107 -13.85 19.22 13.85
CA VAL A 107 -15.28 19.48 13.53
C VAL A 107 -15.96 18.19 13.08
N ILE A 108 -15.36 17.47 12.13
CA ILE A 108 -15.87 16.20 11.61
C ILE A 108 -16.02 15.17 12.73
N LEU A 109 -15.02 15.01 13.60
CA LEU A 109 -15.06 14.09 14.73
C LEU A 109 -16.20 14.43 15.71
N LYS A 110 -16.38 15.73 16.01
CA LYS A 110 -17.48 16.19 16.89
C LYS A 110 -18.85 15.92 16.25
N ALA A 111 -19.00 16.19 14.95
CA ALA A 111 -20.24 15.94 14.22
C ALA A 111 -20.60 14.45 14.20
N HIS A 112 -19.63 13.55 13.95
CA HIS A 112 -19.84 12.11 14.01
C HIS A 112 -20.29 11.66 15.40
N LYS A 113 -19.62 12.15 16.45
CA LYS A 113 -20.00 11.86 17.84
C LYS A 113 -21.43 12.30 18.14
N ALA A 114 -21.82 13.50 17.70
CA ALA A 114 -23.18 14.04 17.91
C ALA A 114 -24.23 13.24 17.13
N ALA A 115 -23.92 12.80 15.90
CA ALA A 115 -24.80 11.96 15.08
C ALA A 115 -24.84 10.48 15.52
N GLY A 116 -24.02 10.09 16.50
CA GLY A 116 -23.86 8.69 16.93
C GLY A 116 -23.24 7.79 15.85
N MET A 117 -22.56 8.37 14.86
CA MET A 117 -21.97 7.68 13.71
C MET A 117 -20.53 7.24 14.00
N LEU A 118 -20.11 6.15 13.37
CA LEU A 118 -18.71 5.73 13.34
C LEU A 118 -17.89 6.65 12.44
N PHE A 119 -16.66 6.92 12.85
CA PHE A 119 -15.69 7.65 12.05
C PHE A 119 -14.52 6.72 11.73
N ASP A 120 -14.15 6.67 10.46
CA ASP A 120 -12.93 6.04 9.99
C ASP A 120 -12.10 7.08 9.23
N PHE A 121 -10.80 6.83 9.12
CA PHE A 121 -9.85 7.75 8.53
C PHE A 121 -8.98 7.01 7.52
N ALA A 122 -9.21 7.27 6.24
CA ALA A 122 -8.26 6.90 5.22
C ALA A 122 -7.06 7.85 5.31
N GLY A 123 -5.86 7.34 5.02
CA GLY A 123 -4.69 8.17 4.76
C GLY A 123 -4.91 9.09 3.54
N SER A 124 -3.83 9.48 2.87
CA SER A 124 -4.03 10.09 1.54
C SER A 124 -4.63 9.06 0.57
N GLU A 125 -5.31 9.55 -0.45
CA GLU A 125 -5.86 8.75 -1.55
C GLU A 125 -4.82 7.92 -2.29
N ASN A 126 -3.54 8.27 -2.16
CA ASN A 126 -2.41 7.56 -2.76
C ASN A 126 -1.68 6.63 -1.78
N GLY A 127 -2.14 6.49 -0.53
CA GLY A 127 -1.51 5.67 0.50
C GLY A 127 -0.20 6.22 1.05
N CYS A 128 0.09 7.50 0.79
CA CYS A 128 1.29 8.21 1.25
C CYS A 128 0.99 9.08 2.47
N VAL A 129 1.99 9.30 3.32
CA VAL A 129 1.96 10.28 4.41
C VAL A 129 3.21 11.16 4.31
N PRO A 130 3.18 12.41 4.80
CA PRO A 130 4.38 13.23 4.90
C PRO A 130 5.46 12.51 5.72
N ALA A 131 6.70 12.56 5.25
CA ALA A 131 7.85 11.97 5.91
C ALA A 131 9.09 12.83 5.67
N GLU A 132 10.00 12.85 6.65
CA GLU A 132 11.32 13.48 6.50
C GLU A 132 12.10 12.81 5.37
N LYS A 133 12.85 13.62 4.60
CA LYS A 133 13.52 13.19 3.36
C LYS A 133 14.47 12.00 3.56
N ASP A 134 15.10 11.93 4.72
CA ASP A 134 16.11 10.95 5.12
C ASP A 134 15.55 9.87 6.08
N ASN A 135 14.23 9.78 6.24
CA ASN A 135 13.63 8.79 7.11
C ASN A 135 13.96 7.36 6.60
N PRO A 136 14.62 6.49 7.40
CA PRO A 136 15.05 5.16 6.96
C PRO A 136 13.88 4.22 6.62
N ALA A 137 12.66 4.52 7.08
CA ALA A 137 11.44 3.77 6.78
C ALA A 137 10.82 4.11 5.41
N LEU A 138 11.37 5.10 4.69
CA LEU A 138 10.95 5.40 3.32
C LEU A 138 11.25 4.24 2.36
N ALA A 139 10.55 4.24 1.23
CA ALA A 139 10.74 3.25 0.19
C ALA A 139 12.17 3.29 -0.38
N TRP A 140 12.74 2.09 -0.54
CA TRP A 140 14.04 1.87 -1.13
C TRP A 140 13.89 1.33 -2.55
N GLU A 141 14.79 1.77 -3.43
CA GLU A 141 14.91 1.27 -4.79
C GLU A 141 16.20 0.45 -4.91
N LEU A 142 16.11 -0.69 -5.60
CA LEU A 142 17.27 -1.44 -6.06
C LEU A 142 17.66 -0.95 -7.46
N VAL A 143 18.87 -0.42 -7.59
CA VAL A 143 19.38 0.16 -8.83
C VAL A 143 20.43 -0.76 -9.45
N PRO A 144 20.13 -1.41 -10.59
CA PRO A 144 21.11 -2.21 -11.30
C PRO A 144 22.00 -1.34 -12.20
N VAL A 145 23.31 -1.58 -12.17
CA VAL A 145 24.28 -1.05 -13.13
C VAL A 145 24.98 -2.22 -13.78
N ASN A 146 24.78 -2.38 -15.09
CA ASN A 146 25.22 -3.56 -15.84
C ASN A 146 26.26 -3.17 -16.89
N ILE A 147 27.32 -3.96 -17.01
CA ILE A 147 28.28 -3.88 -18.11
C ILE A 147 28.51 -5.26 -18.72
N THR A 148 28.89 -5.30 -19.99
CA THR A 148 29.42 -6.52 -20.63
C THR A 148 30.91 -6.62 -20.35
N ILE A 149 31.39 -7.81 -20.01
CA ILE A 149 32.81 -8.09 -19.75
C ILE A 149 33.32 -9.19 -20.68
N ASN A 150 34.58 -9.07 -21.11
CA ASN A 150 35.26 -10.06 -21.95
C ASN A 150 36.44 -10.65 -21.18
N GLY A 151 36.30 -11.89 -20.72
CA GLY A 151 37.29 -12.53 -19.86
C GLY A 151 37.33 -11.92 -18.45
N THR A 152 38.53 -11.80 -17.88
CA THR A 152 38.72 -11.22 -16.55
C THR A 152 38.51 -9.71 -16.57
N PHE A 153 37.56 -9.22 -15.77
CA PHE A 153 37.38 -7.80 -15.50
C PHE A 153 38.27 -7.39 -14.32
N THR A 154 39.08 -6.35 -14.48
CA THR A 154 39.82 -5.72 -13.38
C THR A 154 39.62 -4.22 -13.46
N GLY A 155 39.01 -3.64 -12.42
CA GLY A 155 38.70 -2.22 -12.40
C GLY A 155 37.74 -1.84 -11.28
N THR A 156 37.19 -0.64 -11.35
CA THR A 156 36.17 -0.16 -10.41
C THR A 156 34.82 -0.81 -10.70
N VAL A 157 34.11 -1.23 -9.65
CA VAL A 157 32.74 -1.74 -9.77
C VAL A 157 31.86 -0.70 -10.47
N PRO A 158 31.06 -1.10 -11.49
CA PRO A 158 30.19 -0.17 -12.21
C PRO A 158 29.25 0.57 -11.26
N GLY A 159 29.25 1.90 -11.28
CA GLY A 159 28.39 2.72 -10.43
C GLY A 159 28.92 3.02 -9.03
N TRP A 160 30.14 2.59 -8.71
CA TRP A 160 30.73 2.77 -7.38
C TRP A 160 30.72 4.24 -6.91
N GLY A 161 30.50 4.43 -5.61
CA GLY A 161 30.56 5.73 -4.93
C GLY A 161 29.31 6.59 -5.03
N LYS A 162 28.26 6.14 -5.73
CA LYS A 162 26.99 6.89 -5.86
C LYS A 162 25.95 6.51 -4.82
N ASP A 163 25.83 5.21 -4.55
CA ASP A 163 24.77 4.61 -3.74
C ASP A 163 25.36 3.47 -2.88
N SER A 164 24.58 2.89 -1.97
CA SER A 164 25.05 1.80 -1.11
C SER A 164 25.09 0.48 -1.87
N LEU A 165 26.29 -0.10 -2.05
CA LEU A 165 26.45 -1.37 -2.75
C LEU A 165 25.75 -2.50 -1.98
N VAL A 166 24.90 -3.26 -2.67
CA VAL A 166 24.21 -4.44 -2.14
C VAL A 166 24.89 -5.71 -2.62
N SER A 167 25.11 -5.83 -3.93
CA SER A 167 25.74 -7.01 -4.50
C SER A 167 26.40 -6.75 -5.85
N VAL A 168 27.35 -7.61 -6.21
CA VAL A 168 27.97 -7.69 -7.53
C VAL A 168 27.87 -9.13 -8.02
N VAL A 169 27.34 -9.32 -9.22
CA VAL A 169 27.08 -10.64 -9.79
C VAL A 169 27.67 -10.74 -11.19
N THR A 170 28.37 -11.84 -11.47
CA THR A 170 28.73 -12.22 -12.84
C THR A 170 27.79 -13.27 -13.39
N TYR A 171 27.54 -13.22 -14.69
CA TYR A 171 26.67 -14.17 -15.37
C TYR A 171 26.99 -14.29 -16.85
N ALA A 172 26.57 -15.39 -17.46
CA ALA A 172 26.66 -15.65 -18.90
C ALA A 172 25.27 -15.61 -19.53
N VAL A 173 25.13 -14.86 -20.61
CA VAL A 173 23.92 -14.86 -21.43
C VAL A 173 24.10 -15.86 -22.56
N THR A 174 23.22 -16.87 -22.62
CA THR A 174 23.27 -17.94 -23.64
C THR A 174 22.34 -17.67 -24.81
N ASN A 175 21.32 -16.83 -24.62
CA ASN A 175 20.40 -16.46 -25.67
C ASN A 175 19.83 -15.05 -25.47
N VAL A 176 19.70 -14.31 -26.56
CA VAL A 176 18.96 -13.05 -26.61
C VAL A 176 17.81 -13.22 -27.59
N SER A 177 16.59 -13.13 -27.07
CA SER A 177 15.36 -13.20 -27.85
C SER A 177 14.53 -11.93 -27.67
N LYS A 178 13.35 -11.87 -28.28
CA LYS A 178 12.39 -10.79 -28.06
C LYS A 178 11.21 -11.35 -27.26
N ALA A 179 10.91 -10.75 -26.12
CA ALA A 179 9.64 -10.96 -25.46
C ALA A 179 8.53 -10.28 -26.27
N GLY A 180 7.50 -11.04 -26.62
CA GLY A 180 6.33 -10.54 -27.33
C GLY A 180 5.58 -9.46 -26.53
N PRO A 181 4.72 -8.66 -27.20
CA PRO A 181 3.93 -7.64 -26.53
C PRO A 181 3.00 -8.30 -25.50
N ARG A 182 3.09 -7.88 -24.24
CA ARG A 182 2.13 -8.31 -23.21
C ARG A 182 0.84 -7.53 -23.38
N SER A 183 -0.31 -8.20 -23.31
CA SER A 183 -1.61 -7.51 -23.19
C SER A 183 -1.61 -6.72 -21.89
N LEU A 184 -1.88 -5.41 -21.95
CA LEU A 184 -2.09 -4.55 -20.77
C LEU A 184 -3.57 -4.42 -20.43
N GLY A 185 -4.40 -5.37 -20.89
CA GLY A 185 -5.85 -5.31 -20.75
C GLY A 185 -6.49 -4.30 -21.71
N PRO A 186 -7.63 -3.68 -21.36
CA PRO A 186 -8.38 -2.78 -22.25
C PRO A 186 -7.63 -1.49 -22.60
N PHE A 187 -6.47 -1.25 -21.99
CA PHE A 187 -5.67 -0.04 -22.18
C PHE A 187 -4.55 -0.20 -23.22
N GLY A 188 -4.47 -1.34 -23.91
CA GLY A 188 -3.67 -1.52 -25.12
C GLY A 188 -2.70 -2.70 -25.11
N VAL A 189 -1.89 -2.77 -26.17
CA VAL A 189 -0.81 -3.76 -26.31
C VAL A 189 0.52 -3.18 -25.85
N GLY A 190 1.25 -3.94 -25.04
CA GLY A 190 2.59 -3.57 -24.58
C GLY A 190 3.62 -3.55 -25.71
N ARG A 191 4.82 -3.05 -25.41
CA ARG A 191 5.96 -3.07 -26.33
C ARG A 191 6.65 -4.43 -26.31
N THR A 192 7.44 -4.68 -27.35
CA THR A 192 8.41 -5.78 -27.35
C THR A 192 9.70 -5.33 -26.66
N PHE A 193 10.34 -6.24 -25.94
CA PHE A 193 11.57 -5.97 -25.20
C PHE A 193 12.56 -7.12 -25.41
N PRO A 194 13.88 -6.88 -25.33
CA PRO A 194 14.84 -7.98 -25.33
C PRO A 194 14.63 -8.88 -24.11
N ALA A 195 14.70 -10.19 -24.33
CA ALA A 195 14.64 -11.20 -23.29
C ALA A 195 15.96 -11.96 -23.28
N TYR A 196 16.61 -11.99 -22.12
CA TYR A 196 17.93 -12.59 -21.93
C TYR A 196 17.77 -13.92 -21.20
N THR A 197 18.29 -15.00 -21.78
CA THR A 197 18.42 -16.28 -21.09
C THR A 197 19.79 -16.32 -20.44
N ILE A 198 19.80 -16.42 -19.10
CA ILE A 198 21.03 -16.48 -18.30
C ILE A 198 21.29 -17.92 -17.89
N SER A 199 22.53 -18.38 -18.00
CA SER A 199 22.92 -19.71 -17.54
C SER A 199 22.97 -19.77 -16.01
N ASN A 200 22.14 -20.64 -15.42
CA ASN A 200 22.12 -20.85 -13.97
C ASN A 200 23.49 -21.26 -13.42
N ALA A 201 24.26 -22.06 -14.16
CA ALA A 201 25.59 -22.50 -13.74
C ALA A 201 26.66 -21.39 -13.78
N SER A 202 26.37 -20.27 -14.43
CA SER A 202 27.29 -19.13 -14.52
C SER A 202 27.04 -18.03 -13.49
N LEU A 203 25.86 -18.05 -12.83
CA LEU A 203 25.47 -17.04 -11.86
C LEU A 203 26.33 -17.14 -10.61
N THR A 204 27.18 -16.13 -10.39
CA THR A 204 28.11 -16.10 -9.27
C THR A 204 28.03 -14.76 -8.56
N ASP A 205 27.73 -14.79 -7.26
CA ASP A 205 27.88 -13.62 -6.38
C ASP A 205 29.37 -13.42 -6.08
N VAL A 206 29.88 -12.26 -6.46
CA VAL A 206 31.29 -11.86 -6.34
C VAL A 206 31.45 -10.62 -5.47
N THR A 207 30.42 -10.28 -4.68
CA THR A 207 30.39 -9.10 -3.82
C THR A 207 31.54 -9.08 -2.83
N SER A 208 31.92 -10.25 -2.29
CA SER A 208 33.04 -10.38 -1.34
C SER A 208 34.42 -10.11 -1.95
N LEU A 209 34.54 -10.06 -3.28
CA LEU A 209 35.77 -9.71 -3.99
C LEU A 209 35.96 -8.20 -4.14
N VAL A 210 34.94 -7.39 -3.80
CA VAL A 210 35.02 -5.93 -3.87
C VAL A 210 35.87 -5.40 -2.73
N GLN A 211 36.91 -4.66 -3.07
CA GLN A 211 37.81 -4.03 -2.11
C GLN A 211 37.17 -2.75 -1.53
N GLY A 212 37.68 -2.26 -0.39
CA GLY A 212 37.15 -1.07 0.27
C GLY A 212 37.23 0.22 -0.56
N ASN A 213 38.09 0.27 -1.59
CA ASN A 213 38.17 1.37 -2.54
C ASN A 213 37.25 1.20 -3.77
N GLY A 214 36.44 0.14 -3.82
CA GLY A 214 35.52 -0.16 -4.91
C GLY A 214 36.09 -0.89 -6.10
N THR A 215 37.35 -1.36 -6.03
CA THR A 215 37.93 -2.16 -7.11
C THR A 215 37.57 -3.63 -6.96
N ILE A 216 37.54 -4.34 -8.09
CA ILE A 216 37.29 -5.77 -8.18
C ILE A 216 38.16 -6.36 -9.31
N SER A 217 38.63 -7.58 -9.10
CA SER A 217 39.18 -8.42 -10.16
C SER A 217 38.41 -9.74 -10.19
N VAL A 218 37.72 -10.02 -11.29
CA VAL A 218 36.79 -11.16 -11.38
C VAL A 218 36.79 -11.77 -12.77
N THR A 219 36.76 -13.10 -12.81
CA THR A 219 36.58 -13.88 -14.03
C THR A 219 35.23 -14.58 -13.97
N PRO A 220 34.32 -14.36 -14.94
CA PRO A 220 33.04 -15.04 -14.96
C PRO A 220 33.23 -16.54 -15.23
N VAL A 221 32.40 -17.37 -14.60
CA VAL A 221 32.36 -18.82 -14.85
C VAL A 221 32.00 -19.07 -16.32
N GLN A 222 32.92 -19.69 -17.06
CA GLN A 222 32.75 -19.96 -18.47
C GLN A 222 31.73 -21.08 -18.69
N VAL A 223 30.82 -20.89 -19.63
CA VAL A 223 29.82 -21.91 -20.01
C VAL A 223 29.77 -22.09 -21.53
N PRO A 224 29.60 -23.33 -22.03
CA PRO A 224 29.44 -23.56 -23.47
C PRO A 224 28.23 -22.80 -24.03
N GLY A 225 28.39 -22.20 -25.21
CA GLY A 225 27.30 -21.48 -25.87
C GLY A 225 26.94 -20.12 -25.26
N ALA A 226 27.77 -19.57 -24.38
CA ALA A 226 27.64 -18.17 -23.96
C ALA A 226 27.82 -17.23 -25.16
N GLN A 227 26.89 -16.30 -25.35
CA GLN A 227 27.00 -15.22 -26.34
C GLN A 227 27.84 -14.06 -25.79
N TYR A 228 27.69 -13.74 -24.50
CA TYR A 228 28.52 -12.78 -23.78
C TYR A 228 28.39 -12.97 -22.26
N TYR A 229 29.29 -12.33 -21.51
CA TYR A 229 29.27 -12.30 -20.05
C TYR A 229 28.95 -10.90 -19.53
N GLY A 230 28.21 -10.84 -18.44
CA GLY A 230 27.83 -9.61 -17.76
C GLY A 230 28.42 -9.51 -16.36
N LEU A 231 28.63 -8.27 -15.93
CA LEU A 231 28.86 -7.89 -14.54
C LEU A 231 27.76 -6.90 -14.16
N SER A 232 26.95 -7.27 -13.19
CA SER A 232 25.89 -6.41 -12.63
C SER A 232 26.24 -6.03 -11.21
N ALA A 233 26.25 -4.74 -10.91
CA ALA A 233 26.29 -4.23 -9.56
C ALA A 233 24.91 -3.69 -9.17
N PHE A 234 24.42 -4.08 -8.01
CA PHE A 234 23.14 -3.64 -7.46
C PHE A 234 23.37 -2.73 -6.27
N TYR A 235 22.70 -1.59 -6.28
CA TYR A 235 22.79 -0.60 -5.22
C TYR A 235 21.41 -0.35 -4.60
N THR A 236 21.40 0.04 -3.33
CA THR A 236 20.19 0.56 -2.67
C THR A 236 20.27 2.07 -2.57
N ARG A 237 19.14 2.72 -2.86
CA ARG A 237 18.96 4.15 -2.64
C ARG A 237 17.54 4.46 -2.18
N GLN A 238 17.37 5.56 -1.46
CA GLN A 238 16.05 6.10 -1.13
C GLN A 238 15.59 7.05 -2.24
N LEU A 239 14.34 6.88 -2.69
CA LEU A 239 13.78 7.65 -3.82
C LEU A 239 13.73 9.16 -3.55
N LEU A 240 13.38 9.55 -2.32
CA LEU A 240 13.23 10.96 -1.93
C LEU A 240 14.55 11.65 -1.56
N GLY A 241 15.67 10.91 -1.45
CA GLY A 241 16.99 11.48 -1.13
C GLY A 241 17.53 12.49 -2.16
N ARG A 242 16.93 12.58 -3.34
CA ARG A 242 17.49 13.28 -4.51
C ARG A 242 17.03 14.73 -4.74
N GLU A 243 15.95 15.20 -4.10
CA GLU A 243 15.47 16.57 -4.30
C GLU A 243 16.27 17.63 -3.55
#